data_AF-A0A534LX49-F1
#
_entry.id   AF-A0A534LX49-F1
#
_cell.length_a   1.000
_cell.length_b   1.000
_cell.length_c   1.000
_cell.angle_alpha   90.00
_cell.angle_beta   90.00
_cell.angle_gamma   90.00
#
_symmetry.space_group_name_H-M   'P 1'
#
loop_
_entity.id
_entity.type
_entity.pdbx_description
1 polymer ?
#
loop_
_entity_poly.entity_id
_entity_poly.type
_entity_poly.pdbx_seq_one_letter_code
_entity_poly.pdbx_strand_id
1 'polypeptide(L)'
;MQARTWKGANPEMLAVIRELLIRRGAVEDRDLSNPHEAWRVRIDRVVFTGYRSGTIYCTGGTIPELPFLYASIAEILARGANPSGASGL
;
A
#
# COMPACT_ATOMS: atom_id res chain seq x y z
N MET A 1 -18.44 -0.80 -6.45
CA MET A 1 -16.97 -0.89 -6.28
C MET A 1 -16.70 -1.08 -4.79
N GLN A 2 -15.94 -2.10 -4.41
CA GLN A 2 -15.66 -2.40 -3.00
C GLN A 2 -14.29 -1.83 -2.64
N ALA A 3 -14.26 -0.90 -1.69
CA ALA A 3 -13.01 -0.37 -1.18
C ALA A 3 -12.31 -1.42 -0.29
N ARG A 4 -10.98 -1.42 -0.30
CA ARG A 4 -10.16 -2.38 0.45
C ARG A 4 -9.23 -1.65 1.41
N THR A 5 -9.10 -2.19 2.61
CA THR A 5 -8.29 -1.59 3.67
C THR A 5 -7.33 -2.62 4.26
N TRP A 6 -6.10 -2.21 4.50
CA TRP A 6 -5.12 -2.95 5.29
C TRP A 6 -4.67 -2.07 6.46
N LYS A 7 -4.24 -2.71 7.56
CA LYS A 7 -3.79 -2.04 8.78
C LYS A 7 -2.49 -2.68 9.26
N GLY A 8 -1.78 -1.98 10.15
CA GLY A 8 -0.58 -2.50 10.81
C GLY A 8 0.72 -2.28 10.03
N ALA A 9 0.73 -1.44 8.99
CA ALA A 9 1.96 -1.07 8.31
C ALA A 9 2.80 -0.14 9.21
N ASN A 10 4.07 -0.46 9.41
CA ASN A 10 5.03 0.50 9.97
C ASN A 10 5.52 1.48 8.87
N PRO A 11 6.27 2.54 9.20
CA PRO A 11 6.75 3.51 8.21
C PRO A 11 7.59 2.91 7.07
N GLU A 12 8.39 1.88 7.36
CA GLU A 12 9.20 1.18 6.35
C GLU A 12 8.32 0.40 5.37
N MET A 13 7.34 -0.37 5.87
CA MET A 13 6.37 -1.08 5.05
C MET A 13 5.57 -0.12 4.16
N LEU A 14 5.16 1.04 4.70
CA LEU A 14 4.48 2.07 3.91
C LEU A 14 5.35 2.58 2.75
N ALA A 15 6.65 2.77 2.97
CA ALA A 15 7.59 3.17 1.93
C ALA A 15 7.76 2.09 0.86
N VAL A 16 7.94 0.82 1.27
CA VAL A 16 8.06 -0.32 0.34
C VAL A 16 6.80 -0.49 -0.51
N ILE A 17 5.61 -0.37 0.10
CA ILE A 17 4.33 -0.48 -0.61
C ILE A 17 4.16 0.67 -1.60
N ARG A 18 4.49 1.90 -1.21
CA ARG A 18 4.49 3.06 -2.11
C ARG A 18 5.39 2.83 -3.32
N GLU A 19 6.64 2.39 -3.10
CA GLU A 19 7.57 2.12 -4.18
C GLU A 19 7.08 1.02 -5.12
N LEU A 20 6.51 -0.07 -4.57
CA LEU A 20 5.90 -1.13 -5.36
C LEU A 20 4.84 -0.54 -6.31
N LEU A 21 3.91 0.26 -5.78
CA LEU A 21 2.84 0.86 -6.57
C LEU A 21 3.38 1.78 -7.67
N ILE A 22 4.38 2.62 -7.35
CA ILE A 22 5.03 3.51 -8.32
C ILE A 22 5.71 2.71 -9.44
N ARG A 23 6.43 1.62 -9.11
CA ARG A 23 7.07 0.73 -10.10
C ARG A 23 6.06 0.04 -11.01
N ARG A 24 4.80 -0.11 -10.58
CA ARG A 24 3.70 -0.62 -11.40
C ARG A 24 2.97 0.47 -12.20
N GLY A 25 3.47 1.70 -12.18
CA GLY A 25 2.94 2.80 -12.98
C GLY A 25 1.96 3.70 -12.21
N ALA A 26 1.89 3.58 -10.88
CA ALA A 26 1.18 4.57 -10.09
C ALA A 26 1.94 5.91 -10.09
N VAL A 27 1.19 7.00 -10.18
CA VAL A 27 1.71 8.37 -10.08
C VAL A 27 1.37 8.92 -8.70
N GLU A 28 2.32 9.59 -8.07
CA GLU A 28 2.11 10.21 -6.77
C GLU A 28 1.41 11.57 -6.87
N ASP A 29 0.39 11.76 -6.04
CA ASP A 29 -0.23 13.05 -5.83
C ASP A 29 0.73 13.94 -5.00
N ARG A 30 1.09 15.11 -5.54
CA ARG A 30 2.07 16.02 -4.92
C ARG A 30 1.47 16.93 -3.84
N ASP A 31 0.17 17.15 -3.87
CA ASP A 31 -0.53 18.09 -2.99
C ASP A 31 -1.49 17.34 -2.06
N LEU A 32 -0.93 16.74 -1.00
CA LEU A 32 -1.74 16.12 0.05
C LEU A 32 -2.24 17.21 1.01
N SER A 33 -3.53 17.53 0.94
CA SER A 33 -4.17 18.49 1.86
C SER A 33 -4.45 17.91 3.25
N ASN A 34 -4.42 16.58 3.39
CA ASN A 34 -4.69 15.88 4.64
C ASN A 34 -3.38 15.55 5.38
N PRO A 35 -3.12 16.11 6.57
CA PRO A 35 -1.86 15.91 7.29
C PRO A 35 -1.63 14.48 7.76
N HIS A 36 -2.69 13.66 7.85
CA HIS A 36 -2.60 12.26 8.26
C HIS A 36 -2.17 11.34 7.12
N GLU A 37 -2.17 11.82 5.88
CA GLU A 37 -1.68 11.07 4.72
C GLU A 37 -0.15 11.13 4.68
N ALA A 38 0.46 9.97 4.52
CA ALA A 38 1.88 9.84 4.26
C ALA A 38 2.17 9.96 2.76
N TRP A 39 1.32 9.34 1.94
CA TRP A 39 1.36 9.39 0.49
C TRP A 39 -0.01 9.03 -0.09
N ARG A 40 -0.25 9.47 -1.32
CA ARG A 40 -1.37 9.03 -2.15
C ARG A 40 -0.87 8.81 -3.56
N VAL A 41 -1.18 7.65 -4.13
CA VAL A 41 -0.78 7.30 -5.49
C VAL A 41 -1.98 6.81 -6.29
N ARG A 42 -1.96 7.03 -7.60
CA ARG A 42 -3.04 6.66 -8.51
C ARG A 42 -2.52 5.87 -9.69
N ILE A 43 -3.22 4.77 -10.00
CA ILE A 43 -3.01 3.98 -11.21
C ILE A 43 -4.35 3.92 -11.96
N ASP A 44 -4.42 4.58 -13.11
CA ASP A 44 -5.67 4.82 -13.85
C ASP A 44 -6.80 5.39 -12.94
N ARG A 45 -7.85 4.61 -12.67
CA ARG A 45 -8.98 5.00 -11.80
C ARG A 45 -8.90 4.45 -10.38
N VAL A 46 -7.79 3.83 -10.01
CA VAL A 46 -7.57 3.23 -8.68
C VAL A 46 -6.67 4.13 -7.87
N VAL A 47 -7.10 4.46 -6.65
CA VAL A 47 -6.38 5.31 -5.72
C VAL A 47 -5.96 4.49 -4.51
N PHE A 48 -4.67 4.54 -4.19
CA PHE A 48 -4.11 4.00 -2.95
C PHE A 48 -3.67 5.15 -2.07
N THR A 49 -4.08 5.14 -0.80
CA THR A 49 -3.69 6.12 0.21
C THR A 49 -3.03 5.41 1.38
N GLY A 50 -1.80 5.81 1.71
CA GLY A 50 -1.10 5.38 2.91
C GLY A 50 -1.21 6.44 3.99
N TYR A 51 -1.71 6.08 5.17
CA TYR A 51 -1.84 6.97 6.31
C TYR A 51 -0.68 6.76 7.29
N ARG A 52 -0.26 7.84 7.96
CA ARG A 52 0.78 7.80 9.00
C ARG A 52 0.46 6.85 10.17
N SER A 53 -0.82 6.50 10.34
CA SER A 53 -1.29 5.50 11.31
C SER A 53 -0.97 4.05 10.94
N GLY A 54 -0.42 3.79 9.75
CA GLY A 54 -0.18 2.44 9.25
C GLY A 54 -1.38 1.80 8.54
N THR A 55 -2.41 2.60 8.24
CA THR A 55 -3.55 2.16 7.42
C THR A 55 -3.25 2.40 5.95
N ILE A 56 -3.60 1.45 5.09
CA ILE A 56 -3.57 1.59 3.64
C ILE A 56 -4.99 1.41 3.14
N TYR A 57 -5.47 2.35 2.35
CA TYR A 57 -6.81 2.33 1.78
C TYR A 57 -6.74 2.33 0.26
N CYS A 58 -7.49 1.45 -0.39
CA CYS A 58 -7.64 1.37 -1.83
C CYS A 58 -9.10 1.59 -2.21
N THR A 59 -9.34 2.48 -3.16
CA THR A 59 -10.67 2.79 -3.67
C THR A 59 -10.64 3.14 -5.16
N GLY A 60 -11.81 3.21 -5.79
CA GLY A 60 -11.97 3.56 -7.20
C GLY A 60 -12.25 2.36 -8.10
N GLY A 61 -11.74 2.42 -9.32
CA GLY A 61 -12.03 1.49 -10.42
C GLY A 61 -11.42 0.09 -10.27
N THR A 62 -11.37 -0.63 -11.38
CA THR A 62 -10.72 -1.95 -11.48
C THR A 62 -9.67 -1.89 -12.58
N ILE A 63 -8.48 -2.45 -12.29
CA ILE A 63 -7.46 -2.75 -13.29
C ILE A 63 -7.08 -4.23 -13.21
N PRO A 64 -6.60 -4.85 -14.31
CA PRO A 64 -6.21 -6.27 -14.32
C PRO A 64 -5.13 -6.63 -13.28
N GLU A 65 -4.28 -5.67 -12.90
CA GLU A 65 -3.18 -5.89 -11.95
C GLU A 65 -3.62 -5.85 -10.47
N LEU A 66 -4.85 -5.42 -10.16
CA LEU A 66 -5.33 -5.29 -8.78
C LEU A 66 -5.15 -6.55 -7.92
N PRO A 67 -5.49 -7.77 -8.38
CA PRO A 67 -5.31 -8.97 -7.59
C PRO A 67 -3.84 -9.18 -7.17
N PHE A 68 -2.91 -8.92 -8.09
CA PHE A 68 -1.47 -8.99 -7.80
C PHE A 68 -1.06 -7.94 -6.77
N LEU A 69 -1.44 -6.67 -6.97
CA LEU A 69 -1.13 -5.59 -6.03
C LEU A 69 -1.67 -5.89 -4.62
N TYR A 70 -2.90 -6.40 -4.53
CA TYR A 70 -3.52 -6.77 -3.26
C TYR A 70 -2.78 -7.90 -2.54
N ALA A 71 -2.35 -8.92 -3.29
CA ALA A 71 -1.56 -10.02 -2.74
C ALA A 71 -0.19 -9.52 -2.24
N SER A 72 0.51 -8.71 -3.04
CA SER A 72 1.80 -8.15 -2.66
C SER A 72 1.72 -7.24 -1.42
N ILE A 73 0.68 -6.41 -1.29
CA ILE A 73 0.46 -5.59 -0.09
C ILE A 73 0.27 -6.50 1.14
N ALA A 74 -0.58 -7.53 1.03
CA ALA A 74 -0.82 -8.46 2.13
C ALA A 74 0.45 -9.21 2.53
N GLU A 75 1.28 -9.61 1.55
CA GLU A 75 2.54 -10.30 1.79
C GLU A 75 3.57 -9.42 2.50
N ILE A 76 3.73 -8.16 2.08
CA ILE A 76 4.64 -7.21 2.74
C ILE A 76 4.25 -7.03 4.21
N LEU A 77 2.95 -6.89 4.49
CA LEU A 77 2.45 -6.76 5.85
C LEU A 77 2.66 -8.03 6.68
N ALA A 78 2.43 -9.21 6.09
CA ALA A 78 2.64 -10.48 6.77
C ALA A 78 4.11 -10.71 7.15
N ARG A 79 5.04 -10.37 6.25
CA ARG A 79 6.49 -10.47 6.51
C ARG A 79 6.93 -9.48 7.60
N GLY A 80 6.42 -8.26 7.54
CA GLY A 80 6.72 -7.23 8.53
C GLY A 80 6.14 -7.49 9.93
N ALA A 81 5.02 -8.22 10.01
CA ALA A 81 4.44 -8.67 11.28
C ALA A 81 5.23 -9.83 11.93
N ASN A 82 6.08 -10.52 11.16
CA ASN A 82 6.95 -11.59 11.62
C ASN A 82 8.44 -11.18 11.46
N PRO A 83 8.99 -10.31 12.32
CA PRO A 83 10.40 -9.96 12.28
C PRO A 83 11.33 -11.16 12.58
N SER A 84 10.78 -12.27 13.08
CA SER A 84 11.51 -13.50 13.41
C SER A 84 11.32 -14.58 12.34
N GLY A 85 11.95 -14.39 11.18
CA GLY A 85 12.20 -15.43 10.19
C GLY A 85 13.58 -16.09 10.35
N ALA A 86 14.16 -16.05 11.56
CA ALA A 86 15.39 -16.74 11.92
C ALA A 86 15.06 -17.89 12.88
N SER A 87 14.75 -19.06 12.31
CA SER A 87 14.78 -20.40 12.93
C SER A 87 14.46 -21.37 11.79
N GLY A 88 15.25 -22.36 11.43
CA GLY A 88 16.57 -22.85 11.81
C GLY A 88 16.96 -23.85 10.72
N LEU A 89 18.16 -24.41 10.83
CA LEU A 89 18.68 -25.51 10.02
C LEU A 89 17.69 -26.68 9.89
#